data_AF-A0A836PZV6-F1
#
_entry.id   AF-A0A836PZV6-F1
#
_cell.length_a   1.000
_cell.length_b   1.000
_cell.length_c   1.000
_cell.angle_alpha   90.00
_cell.angle_beta   90.00
_cell.angle_gamma   90.00
#
_symmetry.space_group_name_H-M   'P 1'
#
loop_
_entity.id
_entity.type
_entity.pdbx_description
1 polymer ?
#
loop_
_entity_poly.entity_id
_entity_poly.type
_entity_poly.pdbx_seq_one_letter_code
_entity_poly.pdbx_strand_id
1 'polypeptide(L)'
;MSIDFSQLLFEMVLFAVLGLGFEVLFTSVTDFKGDKRRFLMGYSSLWYAPLYAFAPVFLQLANGVIFPLPLLLRGVVYALVIWLFEYVGMWLLRMFLGASPSEEQYLKSRWNVHGLIRLDFFPAMFLMGLAFEFVFRSIR
;
A
#
# COMPACT_ATOMS: atom_id res chain seq x y z
N MET A 1 11.45 25.47 -1.87
CA MET A 1 11.77 24.24 -2.62
C MET A 1 10.78 24.18 -3.78
N SER A 2 11.20 24.47 -5.01
CA SER A 2 10.32 24.33 -6.18
C SER A 2 10.09 22.85 -6.43
N ILE A 3 8.83 22.42 -6.52
CA ILE A 3 8.50 21.04 -6.89
C ILE A 3 8.80 20.89 -8.37
N ASP A 4 9.77 20.05 -8.71
CA ASP A 4 9.93 19.59 -10.08
C ASP A 4 8.79 18.60 -10.38
N PHE A 5 7.84 19.06 -11.19
CA PHE A 5 6.66 18.28 -11.56
C PHE A 5 7.03 17.01 -12.35
N SER A 6 8.07 17.07 -13.17
CA SER A 6 8.52 15.92 -13.98
C SER A 6 9.08 14.83 -13.07
N GLN A 7 9.89 15.22 -12.09
CA GLN A 7 10.42 14.31 -11.09
C GLN A 7 9.30 13.71 -10.23
N LEU A 8 8.35 14.52 -9.77
CA LEU A 8 7.23 14.05 -8.97
C LEU A 8 6.38 13.03 -9.75
N LEU A 9 6.07 13.31 -11.03
CA LEU A 9 5.31 12.38 -11.86
C LEU A 9 6.03 11.03 -12.04
N PHE A 10 7.35 11.07 -12.25
CA PHE A 10 8.17 9.86 -12.31
C PHE A 10 8.10 9.07 -10.99
N GLU A 11 8.24 9.74 -9.85
CA GLU A 11 8.11 9.11 -8.52
C GLU A 11 6.72 8.48 -8.34
N MET A 12 5.64 9.18 -8.70
CA MET A 12 4.28 8.65 -8.59
C MET A 12 4.10 7.36 -9.40
N VAL A 13 4.60 7.32 -10.64
CA VAL A 13 4.54 6.11 -11.49
C VAL A 13 5.40 4.99 -10.90
N LEU A 14 6.62 5.30 -10.47
CA LEU A 14 7.52 4.33 -9.86
C LEU A 14 6.89 3.66 -8.63
N PHE A 15 6.35 4.47 -7.71
CA PHE A 15 5.72 3.95 -6.50
C PHE A 15 4.43 3.18 -6.79
N ALA A 16 3.64 3.61 -7.79
CA ALA A 16 2.49 2.85 -8.26
C ALA A 16 2.88 1.44 -8.70
N VAL A 17 3.91 1.32 -9.55
CA VAL A 17 4.40 0.02 -10.04
C VAL A 17 4.99 -0.82 -8.89
N LEU A 18 5.77 -0.22 -7.99
CA LEU A 18 6.35 -0.92 -6.85
C LEU A 18 5.28 -1.45 -5.89
N GLY A 19 4.27 -0.65 -5.57
CA GLY A 19 3.19 -1.06 -4.67
C GLY A 19 2.35 -2.18 -5.26
N LEU A 20 1.97 -2.09 -6.54
CA LEU A 20 1.30 -3.20 -7.23
C LEU A 20 2.17 -4.46 -7.24
N GLY A 21 3.48 -4.32 -7.47
CA GLY A 21 4.43 -5.43 -7.41
C GLY A 21 4.48 -6.07 -6.01
N PHE A 22 4.51 -5.27 -4.94
CA PHE A 22 4.45 -5.78 -3.58
C PHE A 22 3.14 -6.51 -3.28
N GLU A 23 1.99 -6.05 -3.79
CA GLU A 23 0.73 -6.78 -3.66
C GLU A 23 0.76 -8.13 -4.37
N VAL A 24 1.30 -8.19 -5.60
CA VAL A 24 1.45 -9.45 -6.33
C VAL A 24 2.33 -10.42 -5.53
N LEU A 25 3.47 -9.95 -5.00
CA LEU A 25 4.33 -10.77 -4.15
C LEU A 25 3.58 -11.23 -2.88
N PHE A 26 2.90 -10.31 -2.21
CA PHE A 26 2.17 -10.61 -0.98
C PHE A 26 1.05 -11.63 -1.20
N THR A 27 0.21 -11.44 -2.21
CA THR A 27 -0.88 -12.37 -2.55
C THR A 27 -0.37 -13.72 -3.04
N SER A 28 0.76 -13.76 -3.75
CA SER A 28 1.38 -15.03 -4.18
C SER A 28 1.77 -15.92 -3.00
N VAL A 29 2.16 -15.32 -1.88
CA VAL A 29 2.58 -16.03 -0.66
C VAL A 29 1.40 -16.35 0.26
N THR A 30 0.44 -15.42 0.36
CA THR A 30 -0.64 -15.50 1.35
C THR A 30 -1.89 -16.24 0.86
N ASP A 31 -2.16 -16.26 -0.45
CA ASP A 31 -3.37 -16.88 -0.99
C ASP A 31 -3.16 -18.41 -1.16
N PHE A 32 -3.44 -19.11 -0.07
CA PHE A 32 -3.08 -20.50 0.20
C PHE A 32 -4.16 -21.49 -0.32
N LYS A 33 -4.36 -21.68 -1.63
CA LYS A 33 -5.32 -22.70 -2.13
C LYS A 33 -4.86 -23.49 -3.38
N GLY A 34 -4.77 -24.81 -3.22
CA GLY A 34 -4.69 -25.79 -4.32
C GLY A 34 -3.41 -25.71 -5.19
N ASP A 35 -3.53 -26.12 -6.45
CA ASP A 35 -2.42 -26.18 -7.44
C ASP A 35 -1.77 -24.83 -7.76
N LYS A 36 -2.43 -23.71 -7.42
CA LYS A 36 -1.89 -22.34 -7.60
C LYS A 36 -0.56 -22.11 -6.85
N ARG A 37 -0.27 -22.92 -5.83
CA ARG A 37 1.00 -22.91 -5.10
C ARG A 37 2.22 -23.20 -5.96
N ARG A 38 2.10 -24.10 -6.94
CA ARG A 38 3.27 -24.55 -7.72
C ARG A 38 3.85 -23.43 -8.57
N PHE A 39 3.03 -22.45 -8.92
CA PHE A 39 3.40 -21.36 -9.81
C PHE A 39 3.48 -19.99 -9.10
N LEU A 40 3.18 -19.91 -7.80
CA LEU A 40 3.21 -18.68 -6.99
C LEU A 40 2.53 -17.50 -7.71
N MET A 41 1.30 -17.74 -8.19
CA MET A 41 0.54 -16.68 -8.87
C MET A 41 0.03 -15.67 -7.86
N GLY A 42 0.44 -14.41 -8.00
CA GLY A 42 -0.10 -13.26 -7.30
C GLY A 42 -1.02 -12.42 -8.17
N TYR A 43 -1.78 -11.54 -7.54
CA TYR A 43 -2.70 -10.64 -8.21
C TYR A 43 -2.84 -9.32 -7.42
N SER A 44 -3.28 -8.29 -8.10
CA SER A 44 -3.58 -6.98 -7.54
C SER A 44 -4.65 -6.31 -8.41
N SER A 45 -5.44 -5.41 -7.83
CA SER A 45 -6.34 -4.56 -8.60
C SER A 45 -5.65 -3.26 -8.97
N LEU A 46 -5.81 -2.83 -10.22
CA LEU A 46 -5.25 -1.55 -10.69
C LEU A 46 -5.78 -0.34 -9.89
N TRP A 47 -6.93 -0.49 -9.22
CA TRP A 47 -7.48 0.52 -8.32
C TRP A 47 -6.61 0.82 -7.08
N TYR A 48 -5.61 -0.01 -6.77
CA TYR A 48 -4.61 0.30 -5.75
C TYR A 48 -3.48 1.19 -6.26
N ALA A 49 -3.29 1.32 -7.59
CA ALA A 49 -2.24 2.16 -8.16
C ALA A 49 -2.29 3.63 -7.69
N PRO A 50 -3.46 4.30 -7.61
CA PRO A 50 -3.54 5.66 -7.08
C PRO A 50 -3.12 5.79 -5.62
N LEU A 51 -3.37 4.78 -4.79
CA LEU A 51 -2.96 4.76 -3.38
C LEU A 51 -1.43 4.76 -3.27
N TYR A 52 -0.78 3.92 -4.07
CA TYR A 52 0.68 3.84 -4.11
C TYR A 52 1.33 5.05 -4.78
N ALA A 53 0.72 5.59 -5.83
CA ALA A 53 1.16 6.82 -6.48
C ALA A 53 1.21 8.02 -5.51
N PHE A 54 0.40 8.01 -4.45
CA PHE A 54 0.39 9.08 -3.45
C PHE A 54 1.54 8.98 -2.41
N ALA A 55 2.18 7.82 -2.29
CA ALA A 55 3.27 7.60 -1.32
C ALA A 55 4.42 8.63 -1.38
N PRO A 56 5.00 8.99 -2.55
CA PRO A 56 6.08 9.98 -2.61
C PRO A 56 5.61 11.38 -2.19
N VAL A 57 4.37 11.76 -2.46
CA VAL A 57 3.79 13.03 -1.99
C VAL A 57 3.73 13.04 -0.47
N PHE A 58 3.21 11.97 0.13
CA PHE A 58 3.15 11.82 1.58
C PHE A 58 4.55 11.87 2.22
N LEU A 59 5.51 11.12 1.69
CA LEU A 59 6.89 11.08 2.20
C LEU A 59 7.58 12.44 2.06
N GLN A 60 7.36 13.17 0.97
CA GLN A 60 7.90 14.52 0.78
C GLN A 60 7.35 15.51 1.83
N LEU A 61 6.07 15.41 2.18
CA LEU A 61 5.44 16.30 3.17
C LEU A 61 5.79 15.92 4.61
N ALA A 62 5.96 14.63 4.89
CA ALA A 62 6.08 14.11 6.24
C ALA A 62 7.53 13.78 6.67
N ASN A 63 8.52 13.86 5.78
CA ASN A 63 9.89 13.45 6.07
C ASN A 63 10.48 14.10 7.33
N GLY A 64 10.30 15.41 7.53
CA GLY A 64 10.86 16.15 8.67
C GLY A 64 10.33 15.70 10.02
N VAL A 65 9.17 15.04 10.05
CA VAL A 65 8.54 14.51 11.27
C VAL A 65 8.81 13.02 11.42
N ILE A 66 8.73 12.26 10.33
CA ILE A 66 8.80 10.78 10.40
C ILE A 66 10.24 10.29 10.42
N PHE A 67 11.15 10.88 9.64
CA PHE A 67 12.51 10.37 9.47
C PHE A 67 13.37 10.39 10.74
N PRO A 68 13.19 11.35 11.67
CA PRO A 68 13.87 11.33 12.97
C PRO A 68 13.38 10.22 13.92
N LEU A 69 12.22 9.59 13.67
CA LEU A 69 11.67 8.57 14.55
C LEU A 69 12.48 7.26 14.46
N PRO A 70 12.50 6.44 15.54
CA PRO A 70 13.09 5.10 15.49
C PRO A 70 12.45 4.23 14.40
N LEU A 71 13.24 3.32 13.81
CA LEU A 71 12.81 2.46 12.70
C LEU A 71 11.46 1.76 12.94
N LEU A 72 11.27 1.20 14.13
CA LEU A 72 10.02 0.52 14.50
C LEU A 72 8.82 1.49 14.50
N LEU A 73 9.00 2.70 15.03
CA LEU A 73 7.91 3.67 15.09
C LEU A 73 7.55 4.18 13.69
N ARG A 74 8.53 4.32 12.79
CA ARG A 74 8.27 4.67 11.38
C ARG A 74 7.40 3.64 10.69
N GLY A 75 7.76 2.36 10.80
CA GLY A 75 6.95 1.28 10.21
C GLY A 75 5.53 1.23 10.76
N VAL A 76 5.33 1.48 12.07
CA VAL A 76 3.99 1.60 12.66
C VAL A 76 3.21 2.77 12.05
N VAL A 77 3.83 3.96 11.97
CA VAL A 77 3.21 5.15 11.37
C VAL A 77 2.83 4.88 9.92
N TYR A 78 3.71 4.27 9.13
CA TYR A 78 3.41 3.94 7.74
C TYR A 78 2.25 2.95 7.63
N ALA A 79 2.22 1.90 8.46
CA ALA A 79 1.12 0.94 8.43
C ALA A 79 -0.23 1.61 8.70
N LEU A 80 -0.30 2.52 9.69
CA LEU A 80 -1.51 3.28 10.01
C LEU A 80 -1.93 4.20 8.86
N VAL A 81 -0.98 4.90 8.25
CA VAL A 81 -1.25 5.80 7.12
C VAL A 81 -1.72 5.01 5.91
N ILE A 82 -1.05 3.91 5.55
CA ILE A 82 -1.45 3.08 4.42
C ILE A 82 -2.87 2.55 4.61
N TRP A 83 -3.20 2.03 5.80
CA TRP A 83 -4.56 1.60 6.09
C TRP A 83 -5.58 2.73 6.04
N LEU A 84 -5.23 3.93 6.50
CA LEU A 84 -6.13 5.08 6.40
C LEU A 84 -6.45 5.40 4.93
N PHE A 85 -5.43 5.47 4.07
CA PHE A 85 -5.61 5.72 2.65
C PHE A 85 -6.34 4.57 1.95
N GLU A 86 -6.04 3.31 2.30
CA GLU A 86 -6.73 2.14 1.76
C GLU A 86 -8.21 2.18 2.15
N TYR A 87 -8.51 2.40 3.42
CA TYR A 87 -9.88 2.47 3.91
C TYR A 87 -10.68 3.54 3.18
N VAL A 88 -10.14 4.77 3.07
CA VAL A 88 -10.81 5.87 2.39
C VAL A 88 -10.97 5.56 0.89
N GLY A 89 -9.91 5.07 0.23
CA GLY A 89 -9.95 4.73 -1.19
C GLY A 89 -10.97 3.64 -1.50
N MET A 90 -10.94 2.54 -0.74
CA MET A 90 -11.89 1.43 -0.91
C MET A 90 -13.32 1.86 -0.58
N TRP A 91 -13.51 2.71 0.43
CA TRP A 91 -14.83 3.26 0.76
C TRP A 91 -15.39 4.12 -0.38
N LEU A 92 -14.57 4.99 -0.97
CA LEU A 92 -14.97 5.80 -2.13
C LEU A 92 -15.33 4.91 -3.32
N LEU A 93 -14.52 3.88 -3.61
CA LEU A 93 -14.84 2.92 -4.68
C LEU A 93 -16.16 2.20 -4.42
N ARG A 94 -16.40 1.73 -3.19
CA ARG A 94 -17.67 1.14 -2.80
C ARG A 94 -18.84 2.10 -3.02
N MET A 95 -18.68 3.37 -2.63
CA MET A 95 -19.72 4.38 -2.79
C MET A 95 -20.06 4.65 -4.26
N PHE A 96 -19.05 4.73 -5.15
CA PHE A 96 -19.26 5.08 -6.56
C PHE A 96 -19.54 3.89 -7.48
N LEU A 97 -19.00 2.71 -7.18
CA LEU A 97 -19.07 1.52 -8.04
C LEU A 97 -19.94 0.40 -7.44
N GLY A 98 -20.39 0.56 -6.19
CA GLY A 98 -21.20 -0.43 -5.46
C GLY A 98 -20.38 -1.53 -4.76
N ALA A 99 -19.09 -1.66 -5.06
CA ALA A 99 -18.17 -2.60 -4.43
C ALA A 99 -16.71 -2.10 -4.49
N SER A 100 -15.84 -2.68 -3.66
CA SER A 100 -14.38 -2.46 -3.74
C SER A 100 -13.61 -3.76 -4.05
N PRO A 101 -12.43 -3.69 -4.70
CA PRO A 101 -11.75 -4.87 -5.27
C PRO A 101 -11.48 -6.02 -4.29
N SER A 102 -11.17 -5.71 -3.04
CA SER A 102 -10.76 -6.69 -2.04
C SER A 102 -11.87 -7.06 -1.05
N GLU A 103 -13.06 -6.47 -1.20
CA GLU A 103 -14.15 -6.53 -0.21
C GLU A 103 -14.58 -7.95 0.14
N GLU A 104 -14.93 -8.74 -0.88
CA GLU A 104 -15.40 -10.11 -0.70
C GLU A 104 -14.35 -10.99 -0.01
N GLN A 105 -13.07 -10.77 -0.31
CA GLN A 105 -11.98 -11.53 0.30
C GLN A 105 -11.70 -11.05 1.73
N TYR A 106 -11.80 -9.75 1.99
CA TYR A 106 -11.56 -9.16 3.31
C TYR A 106 -12.65 -9.54 4.30
N LEU A 107 -13.92 -9.59 3.89
CA LEU A 107 -15.05 -10.02 4.73
C LEU A 107 -14.89 -11.45 5.29
N LYS A 108 -14.06 -12.30 4.67
CA LYS A 108 -13.76 -13.66 5.17
C LYS A 108 -12.81 -13.68 6.37
N SER A 109 -12.11 -12.59 6.66
CA SER A 109 -11.20 -12.48 7.82
C SER A 109 -11.93 -11.89 9.02
N ARG A 110 -11.72 -12.45 10.22
CA ARG A 110 -12.23 -11.86 11.47
C ARG A 110 -11.59 -10.52 11.85
N TRP A 111 -10.46 -10.19 11.21
CA TRP A 111 -9.69 -8.97 11.45
C TRP A 111 -10.00 -7.87 10.43
N ASN A 112 -11.06 -8.02 9.65
CA ASN A 112 -11.49 -7.01 8.70
C ASN A 112 -12.17 -5.83 9.40
N VAL A 113 -12.03 -4.65 8.82
CA VAL A 113 -12.81 -3.47 9.20
C VAL A 113 -13.72 -3.11 8.03
N HIS A 114 -15.02 -3.40 8.20
CA HIS A 114 -16.07 -3.17 7.19
C HIS A 114 -15.79 -3.78 5.81
N GLY A 115 -14.93 -4.81 5.73
CA GLY A 115 -14.45 -5.37 4.47
C GLY A 115 -13.54 -4.45 3.65
N LEU A 116 -13.06 -3.33 4.19
CA LEU A 116 -12.27 -2.34 3.45
C LEU A 116 -10.76 -2.45 3.68
N ILE A 117 -10.37 -2.85 4.90
CA ILE A 117 -8.99 -3.13 5.29
C ILE A 117 -8.92 -4.39 6.15
N ARG A 118 -7.71 -4.92 6.33
CA ARG A 118 -7.41 -6.07 7.20
C ARG A 118 -6.31 -5.75 8.20
N LEU A 119 -6.63 -5.84 9.48
CA LEU A 119 -5.68 -5.55 10.56
C LEU A 119 -4.56 -6.60 10.66
N ASP A 120 -4.83 -7.83 10.24
CA ASP A 120 -3.83 -8.89 10.19
C ASP A 120 -2.78 -8.71 9.08
N PHE A 121 -2.97 -7.73 8.19
CA PHE A 121 -1.96 -7.33 7.19
C PHE A 121 -0.96 -6.31 7.74
N PHE A 122 -1.00 -6.01 9.05
CA PHE A 122 -0.07 -5.08 9.69
C PHE A 122 1.40 -5.33 9.32
N PRO A 123 1.94 -6.56 9.37
CA PRO A 123 3.34 -6.80 9.04
C PRO A 123 3.67 -6.43 7.59
N ALA A 124 2.74 -6.67 6.66
CA ALA A 124 2.92 -6.32 5.25
C ALA A 124 2.93 -4.80 5.05
N MET A 125 1.98 -4.09 5.68
CA MET A 125 1.90 -2.62 5.59
C MET A 125 3.10 -1.94 6.24
N PHE A 126 3.57 -2.48 7.36
CA PHE A 126 4.78 -2.04 8.04
C PHE A 126 6.01 -2.15 7.12
N LEU A 127 6.21 -3.32 6.52
CA LEU A 127 7.37 -3.57 5.64
C LEU A 127 7.28 -2.76 4.34
N MET A 128 6.09 -2.66 3.75
CA MET A 128 5.87 -1.87 2.54
C MET A 128 6.18 -0.39 2.78
N GLY A 129 5.73 0.17 3.90
CA GLY A 129 6.03 1.53 4.30
C GLY A 129 7.54 1.81 4.42
N LEU A 130 8.28 0.90 5.08
CA LEU A 130 9.73 1.01 5.18
C LEU A 130 10.44 0.85 3.83
N ALA A 131 9.95 -0.05 2.97
CA ALA A 131 10.49 -0.23 1.63
C ALA A 131 10.30 1.03 0.77
N PHE A 132 9.12 1.66 0.87
CA PHE A 132 8.83 2.94 0.24
C PHE A 132 9.71 4.07 0.77
N GLU A 133 9.93 4.15 2.09
CA GLU A 133 10.88 5.12 2.67
C GLU A 133 12.30 4.89 2.11
N PHE A 134 12.75 3.64 2.04
CA PHE A 134 14.06 3.29 1.50
C PHE A 134 14.23 3.73 0.04
N VAL A 135 13.26 3.39 -0.82
CA VAL A 135 13.29 3.80 -2.23
C VAL A 135 13.28 5.32 -2.35
N PHE A 136 12.40 6.00 -1.59
CA PHE A 136 12.29 7.46 -1.60
C PHE A 136 13.61 8.16 -1.24
N ARG A 137 14.31 7.64 -0.23
CA ARG A 137 15.63 8.14 0.19
C ARG A 137 16.74 7.81 -0.80
N SER A 138 16.58 6.79 -1.63
CA SER A 138 17.61 6.36 -2.58
C SER A 138 17.60 7.19 -3.86
N ILE A 139 16.50 7.87 -4.16
CA ILE A 139 16.30 8.67 -5.37
C ILE A 139 16.32 10.19 -5.10
N ARG A 140 16.68 10.60 -3.88
CA ARG A 140 16.77 11.99 -3.43
C ARG A 140 18.10 12.25 -2.74
#